data_AF-A0A358MA61-F1
#
_entry.id   AF-A0A358MA61-F1
#
_cell.length_a   1.000
_cell.length_b   1.000
_cell.length_c   1.000
_cell.angle_alpha   90.00
_cell.angle_beta   90.00
_cell.angle_gamma   90.00
#
_symmetry.space_group_name_H-M   'P 1'
#
loop_
_entity.id
_entity.type
_entity.pdbx_description
1 polymer ?
#
loop_
_entity_poly.entity_id
_entity_poly.type
_entity_poly.pdbx_seq_one_letter_code
_entity_poly.pdbx_strand_id
1 'polypeptide(L)'
;FTPLPADHDPSSGPVIYLIGDGKSNLLYAHDTGYFPEETWRFLETFGCGLTGVSLDCTGGLGAQYRSGHMGTEACREVRDRLFRLGIVNEYTIFCLHHFSHNGKSTYDDLKAPAAELGFEVSYDGMTLYC
;
A
#
# COMPACT_ATOMS: atom_id res chain seq x y z
N PHE A 1 -3.76 -11.86 -12.41
CA PHE A 1 -4.03 -10.93 -11.29
C PHE A 1 -5.26 -11.42 -10.55
N THR A 2 -5.38 -11.07 -9.27
CA THR A 2 -6.52 -11.41 -8.41
C THR A 2 -7.05 -10.11 -7.80
N PRO A 3 -8.29 -9.69 -8.08
CA PRO A 3 -8.89 -8.53 -7.42
C PRO A 3 -9.30 -8.89 -5.99
N LEU A 4 -9.02 -8.01 -5.04
CA LEU A 4 -9.39 -8.13 -3.62
C LEU A 4 -10.22 -6.90 -3.22
N PRO A 5 -11.27 -7.04 -2.39
CA PRO A 5 -12.07 -5.90 -1.95
C PRO A 5 -11.23 -4.76 -1.36
N ALA A 6 -11.56 -3.53 -1.71
CA ALA A 6 -10.92 -2.32 -1.17
C ALA A 6 -11.89 -1.53 -0.28
N ASP A 7 -11.36 -0.64 0.55
CA ASP A 7 -12.18 0.32 1.31
C ASP A 7 -12.24 1.66 0.56
N HIS A 8 -13.16 1.77 -0.40
CA HIS A 8 -13.45 3.00 -1.15
C HIS A 8 -14.97 3.07 -1.43
N ASP A 9 -15.44 4.06 -2.20
CA ASP A 9 -16.83 4.19 -2.63
C ASP A 9 -17.47 2.84 -3.02
N PRO A 10 -18.38 2.28 -2.20
CA PRO A 10 -18.94 0.95 -2.44
C PRO A 10 -19.72 0.85 -3.74
N SER A 11 -20.22 1.98 -4.27
CA SER A 11 -20.97 1.99 -5.54
C SER A 11 -20.09 1.68 -6.76
N SER A 12 -18.77 1.84 -6.64
CA SER A 12 -17.83 1.53 -7.72
C SER A 12 -17.37 0.06 -7.74
N GLY A 13 -17.69 -0.73 -6.71
CA GLY A 13 -17.13 -2.08 -6.52
C GLY A 13 -15.60 -2.05 -6.42
N PRO A 14 -15.02 -1.31 -5.45
CA PRO A 14 -13.61 -0.98 -5.45
C PRO A 14 -12.75 -2.19 -5.08
N VAL A 15 -11.61 -2.32 -5.76
CA VAL A 15 -10.69 -3.45 -5.60
C VAL A 15 -9.23 -2.99 -5.63
N ILE A 16 -8.40 -3.71 -4.88
CA ILE A 16 -6.93 -3.71 -5.02
C ILE A 16 -6.50 -4.99 -5.74
N TYR A 17 -5.29 -5.01 -6.30
CA TYR A 17 -4.84 -6.14 -7.12
C TYR A 17 -3.64 -6.84 -6.53
N LEU A 18 -3.72 -8.17 -6.41
CA LEU A 18 -2.56 -9.03 -6.31
C LEU A 18 -2.12 -9.43 -7.73
N ILE A 19 -0.90 -9.06 -8.11
CA ILE A 19 -0.35 -9.28 -9.45
C ILE A 19 0.92 -10.12 -9.30
N GLY A 20 1.01 -11.24 -10.02
CA GLY A 20 2.21 -12.07 -10.01
C GLY A 20 2.54 -12.61 -11.40
N ASP A 21 3.82 -12.87 -11.63
CA ASP A 21 4.38 -13.41 -12.87
C ASP A 21 4.98 -14.83 -12.70
N GLY A 22 4.77 -15.42 -11.52
CA GLY A 22 5.34 -16.71 -11.11
C GLY A 22 6.72 -16.61 -10.44
N LYS A 23 7.32 -15.42 -10.40
CA LYS A 23 8.59 -15.13 -9.71
C LYS A 23 8.43 -14.08 -8.61
N SER A 24 7.70 -13.01 -8.90
CA SER A 24 7.41 -11.89 -8.01
C SER A 24 5.91 -11.74 -7.80
N ASN A 25 5.52 -11.19 -6.65
CA ASN A 25 4.13 -10.85 -6.36
C ASN A 25 4.03 -9.43 -5.81
N LEU A 26 3.27 -8.58 -6.51
CA LEU A 26 2.99 -7.20 -6.19
C LEU A 26 1.57 -7.07 -5.64
N LEU A 27 1.44 -6.46 -4.47
CA LEU A 27 0.16 -5.91 -4.01
C LEU A 27 0.04 -4.46 -4.48
N TYR A 28 -0.82 -4.22 -5.47
CA TYR A 28 -1.14 -2.90 -6.02
C TYR A 28 -2.41 -2.38 -5.35
N ALA A 29 -2.27 -1.55 -4.32
CA ALA A 29 -3.33 -1.16 -3.40
C ALA A 29 -3.54 0.36 -3.37
N HIS A 30 -4.03 0.91 -4.48
CA HIS A 30 -4.38 2.33 -4.64
C HIS A 30 -5.89 2.53 -4.51
N ASP A 31 -6.33 3.78 -4.35
CA ASP A 31 -7.73 4.15 -4.13
C ASP A 31 -8.40 3.27 -3.06
N THR A 32 -7.78 3.25 -1.87
CA THR A 32 -8.28 2.46 -0.76
C THR A 32 -7.90 3.07 0.58
N GLY A 33 -8.80 2.95 1.54
CA GLY A 33 -8.53 3.00 2.96
C GLY A 33 -7.84 1.72 3.45
N TYR A 34 -7.79 1.57 4.77
CA TYR A 34 -7.29 0.36 5.41
C TYR A 34 -8.07 -0.87 4.94
N PHE A 35 -7.38 -1.96 4.62
CA PHE A 35 -8.02 -3.05 3.89
C PHE A 35 -9.17 -3.68 4.71
N PRO A 36 -10.29 -4.04 4.05
CA PRO A 36 -11.34 -4.83 4.66
C PRO A 36 -10.82 -6.17 5.21
N GLU A 37 -11.47 -6.70 6.25
CA GLU A 37 -11.04 -7.97 6.87
C GLU A 37 -11.09 -9.17 5.91
N GLU A 38 -11.94 -9.15 4.88
CA GLU A 38 -11.94 -10.19 3.85
C GLU A 38 -10.63 -10.21 3.06
N THR A 39 -10.11 -9.03 2.71
CA THR A 39 -8.82 -8.87 2.03
C THR A 39 -7.68 -9.32 2.94
N TRP A 40 -7.71 -8.99 4.22
CA TRP A 40 -6.72 -9.49 5.17
C TRP A 40 -6.72 -11.02 5.29
N ARG A 41 -7.91 -11.63 5.41
CA ARG A 41 -8.05 -13.10 5.43
C ARG A 41 -7.49 -13.73 4.17
N PHE A 42 -7.77 -13.17 3.00
CA PHE A 42 -7.20 -13.65 1.75
C PHE A 42 -5.67 -13.58 1.77
N LEU A 43 -5.09 -12.44 2.15
CA LEU A 43 -3.64 -12.26 2.20
C LEU A 43 -2.97 -13.21 3.21
N GLU A 44 -3.62 -13.52 4.33
CA GLU A 44 -3.16 -14.55 5.28
C GLU A 44 -3.13 -15.95 4.65
N THR A 45 -4.15 -16.30 3.84
CA THR A 45 -4.15 -17.59 3.11
C THR A 45 -3.13 -17.65 1.98
N PHE A 46 -2.78 -16.50 1.39
CA PHE A 46 -1.72 -16.40 0.40
C PHE A 46 -0.34 -16.66 1.03
N GLY A 47 -0.13 -16.20 2.26
CA GLY A 47 1.09 -16.45 3.03
C GLY A 47 2.28 -15.59 2.59
N CYS A 48 3.49 -16.04 2.93
CA CYS A 48 4.72 -15.34 2.57
C CYS A 48 4.97 -15.43 1.06
N GLY A 49 4.80 -14.32 0.35
CA GLY A 49 5.02 -14.30 -1.10
C GLY A 49 5.06 -12.93 -1.74
N LEU A 50 4.68 -11.87 -1.01
CA LEU A 50 4.72 -10.51 -1.54
C LEU A 50 6.18 -10.04 -1.60
N THR A 51 6.61 -9.68 -2.80
CA THR A 51 7.93 -9.10 -3.03
C THR A 51 7.84 -7.58 -3.18
N GLY A 52 6.66 -7.05 -3.54
CA GLY A 52 6.37 -5.62 -3.58
C GLY A 52 4.99 -5.27 -3.05
N VAL A 53 4.86 -4.08 -2.46
CA VAL A 53 3.61 -3.50 -1.98
C VAL A 53 3.57 -2.01 -2.34
N SER A 54 2.58 -1.60 -3.10
CA SER A 54 2.33 -0.19 -3.44
C SER A 54 1.02 0.28 -2.81
N LEU A 55 1.07 1.29 -1.96
CA LEU A 55 -0.05 1.72 -1.13
C LEU A 55 -0.56 3.12 -1.51
N ASP A 56 -1.87 3.30 -1.44
CA ASP A 56 -2.52 4.61 -1.39
C ASP A 56 -1.93 5.44 -0.25
N CYS A 57 -1.52 6.67 -0.55
CA CYS A 57 -1.08 7.67 0.42
C CYS A 57 -1.64 9.05 0.04
N THR A 58 -2.89 9.07 -0.42
CA THR A 58 -3.61 10.29 -0.85
C THR A 58 -3.60 11.38 0.21
N GLY A 59 -3.68 11.00 1.49
CA GLY A 59 -3.65 11.90 2.63
C GLY A 59 -2.28 12.52 2.92
N GLY A 60 -1.20 11.99 2.35
CA GLY A 60 0.16 12.49 2.60
C GLY A 60 0.60 12.34 4.07
N LEU A 61 1.53 13.20 4.49
CA LEU A 61 2.17 13.14 5.80
C LEU A 61 1.24 13.64 6.92
N GLY A 62 1.15 12.87 8.01
CA GLY A 62 0.45 13.28 9.23
C GLY A 62 -1.08 13.26 9.15
N ALA A 63 -1.66 13.02 7.97
CA ALA A 63 -3.09 12.82 7.82
C ALA A 63 -3.54 11.50 8.46
N GLN A 64 -4.61 11.56 9.26
CA GLN A 64 -5.24 10.39 9.89
C GLN A 64 -6.24 9.71 8.95
N TYR A 65 -5.92 9.68 7.65
CA TYR A 65 -6.77 9.05 6.64
C TYR A 65 -6.61 7.54 6.79
N ARG A 66 -7.73 6.87 7.05
CA ARG A 66 -7.78 5.43 7.26
C ARG A 66 -8.95 4.77 6.53
N SER A 67 -9.91 5.54 6.01
CA SER A 67 -11.05 5.04 5.25
C SER A 67 -11.26 5.84 3.98
N GLY A 68 -11.63 5.15 2.90
CA GLY A 68 -11.68 5.69 1.53
C GLY A 68 -10.29 5.86 0.93
N HIS A 69 -9.38 6.53 1.65
CA HIS A 69 -7.98 6.68 1.30
C HIS A 69 -7.10 6.52 2.55
N MET A 70 -5.78 6.48 2.35
CA MET A 70 -4.80 6.38 3.42
C MET A 70 -3.86 7.60 3.48
N GLY A 71 -3.37 7.88 4.68
CA GLY A 71 -2.18 8.70 4.93
C GLY A 71 -1.03 7.83 5.44
N THR A 72 0.14 8.41 5.65
CA THR A 72 1.37 7.67 6.02
C THR A 72 1.20 6.77 7.24
N GLU A 73 0.40 7.18 8.23
CA GLU A 73 0.14 6.38 9.45
C GLU A 73 -0.63 5.08 9.14
N ALA A 74 -1.67 5.14 8.31
CA ALA A 74 -2.41 3.95 7.91
C ALA A 74 -1.56 3.04 7.00
N CYS A 75 -0.73 3.62 6.12
CA CYS A 75 0.24 2.85 5.34
C CYS A 75 1.20 2.07 6.26
N ARG A 76 1.71 2.72 7.33
CA ARG A 76 2.54 2.06 8.35
C ARG A 76 1.78 0.91 9.03
N GLU A 77 0.53 1.12 9.42
CA GLU A 77 -0.31 0.04 10.01
C GLU A 77 -0.48 -1.15 9.06
N VAL A 78 -0.66 -0.91 7.75
CA VAL A 78 -0.75 -1.96 6.73
C VAL A 78 0.56 -2.74 6.66
N ARG A 79 1.70 -2.04 6.51
CA ARG A 79 3.04 -2.64 6.48
C ARG A 79 3.29 -3.48 7.73
N ASP A 80 3.03 -2.94 8.91
CA ASP A 80 3.27 -3.62 10.19
C ASP A 80 2.38 -4.86 10.36
N ARG A 81 1.12 -4.82 9.91
CA ARG A 81 0.24 -6.01 9.91
C ARG A 81 0.74 -7.07 8.93
N LEU A 82 1.19 -6.68 7.73
CA LEU A 82 1.77 -7.61 6.77
C LEU A 82 2.99 -8.34 7.35
N PHE A 83 3.91 -7.62 8.02
CA PHE A 83 5.06 -8.21 8.70
C PHE A 83 4.63 -9.16 9.82
N ARG A 84 3.68 -8.73 10.67
CA ARG A 84 3.18 -9.53 11.80
C ARG A 84 2.55 -10.85 11.35
N LEU A 85 1.89 -10.85 10.21
CA LEU A 85 1.25 -12.02 9.61
C LEU A 85 2.23 -12.88 8.79
N GLY A 86 3.49 -12.46 8.64
CA GLY A 86 4.50 -13.17 7.86
C GLY A 86 4.21 -13.21 6.35
N ILE A 87 3.43 -12.25 5.83
CA ILE A 87 3.07 -12.16 4.41
C ILE A 87 4.21 -11.54 3.58
N VAL A 88 5.03 -10.73 4.25
CA VAL A 88 6.17 -9.97 3.74
C VAL A 88 7.39 -10.25 4.62
N ASN A 89 8.58 -9.94 4.11
CA ASN A 89 9.84 -10.07 4.83
C ASN A 89 10.72 -8.83 4.62
N GLU A 90 11.94 -8.85 5.14
CA GLU A 90 12.88 -7.72 5.07
C GLU A 90 13.32 -7.35 3.65
N TYR A 91 13.07 -8.21 2.66
CA TYR A 91 13.37 -7.96 1.25
C TYR A 91 12.15 -7.42 0.48
N THR A 92 10.96 -7.41 1.07
CA THR A 92 9.76 -6.86 0.42
C THR A 92 9.89 -5.35 0.28
N ILE A 93 9.70 -4.84 -0.93
CA ILE A 93 9.71 -3.40 -1.20
C ILE A 93 8.34 -2.80 -0.89
N PHE A 94 8.33 -1.71 -0.13
CA PHE A 94 7.14 -0.92 0.13
C PHE A 94 7.25 0.45 -0.52
N CYS A 95 6.20 0.87 -1.23
CA CYS A 95 6.17 2.15 -1.93
C CYS A 95 4.86 2.89 -1.64
N LEU A 96 4.96 4.15 -1.23
CA LEU A 96 3.82 5.07 -1.17
C LEU A 96 3.52 5.61 -2.57
N HIS A 97 2.24 5.68 -2.92
CA HIS A 97 1.75 6.18 -4.20
C HIS A 97 0.38 6.88 -4.05
N HIS A 98 -0.20 7.28 -5.19
CA HIS A 98 -1.54 7.86 -5.27
C HIS A 98 -1.69 9.13 -4.42
N PHE A 99 -0.80 10.09 -4.62
CA PHE A 99 -0.78 11.33 -3.84
C PHE A 99 -1.84 12.33 -4.33
N SER A 100 -2.39 13.11 -3.41
CA SER A 100 -3.27 14.24 -3.73
C SER A 100 -2.66 15.56 -3.28
N HIS A 101 -2.99 16.63 -3.99
CA HIS A 101 -2.70 18.01 -3.54
C HIS A 101 -3.28 18.32 -2.16
N ASN A 102 -4.34 17.59 -1.75
CA ASN A 102 -4.95 17.73 -0.42
C ASN A 102 -4.07 17.17 0.71
N GLY A 103 -3.09 16.31 0.40
CA GLY A 103 -2.13 15.79 1.37
C GLY A 103 -1.07 16.81 1.81
N LYS A 104 -1.04 18.00 1.19
CA LYS A 104 -0.18 19.16 1.55
C LYS A 104 1.30 18.81 1.78
N SER A 105 1.78 17.77 1.11
CA SER A 105 3.15 17.29 1.20
C SER A 105 3.68 17.12 -0.21
N THR A 106 4.86 17.67 -0.48
CA THR A 106 5.59 17.43 -1.73
C THR A 106 6.37 16.11 -1.65
N TYR A 107 6.96 15.70 -2.77
CA TYR A 107 7.88 14.57 -2.79
C TYR A 107 9.03 14.73 -1.77
N ASP A 108 9.63 15.92 -1.71
CA ASP A 108 10.75 16.20 -0.81
C ASP A 108 10.32 16.18 0.66
N ASP A 109 9.09 16.62 0.96
CA ASP A 109 8.52 16.56 2.32
C ASP A 109 8.28 15.10 2.76
N LEU A 110 7.89 14.22 1.83
CA LEU A 110 7.56 12.82 2.12
C LEU A 110 8.80 11.93 2.20
N LYS A 111 9.85 12.21 1.42
CA LYS A 111 10.96 11.28 1.18
C LYS A 111 11.66 10.82 2.46
N ALA A 112 12.09 11.76 3.30
CA ALA A 112 12.82 11.41 4.52
C ALA A 112 11.92 10.71 5.56
N PRO A 113 10.73 11.23 5.91
CA PRO A 113 9.81 10.54 6.82
C PRO A 113 9.38 9.14 6.34
N ALA A 114 9.13 8.98 5.03
CA ALA A 114 8.77 7.70 4.45
C ALA A 114 9.93 6.69 4.55
N ALA A 115 11.17 7.12 4.30
CA ALA A 115 12.35 6.27 4.41
C ALA A 115 12.59 5.79 5.86
N GLU A 116 12.37 6.65 6.87
CA GLU A 116 12.40 6.24 8.30
C GLU A 116 11.37 5.15 8.61
N LEU A 117 10.25 5.17 7.89
CA LEU A 117 9.20 4.17 7.92
C LEU A 117 9.41 3.06 6.87
N GLY A 118 10.61 2.90 6.29
CA GLY A 118 10.94 1.83 5.36
C GLY A 118 10.10 1.82 4.08
N PHE A 119 9.62 2.99 3.64
CA PHE A 119 8.91 3.16 2.38
C PHE A 119 9.75 3.95 1.38
N GLU A 120 9.65 3.52 0.12
CA GLU A 120 9.95 4.36 -1.03
C GLU A 120 8.81 5.34 -1.31
N VAL A 121 9.13 6.49 -1.89
CA VAL A 121 8.15 7.46 -2.38
C VAL A 121 8.19 7.45 -3.89
N SER A 122 7.06 7.17 -4.52
CA SER A 122 6.97 7.13 -5.99
C SER A 122 6.99 8.52 -6.63
N TYR A 123 7.32 8.52 -7.92
CA TYR A 123 7.33 9.69 -8.79
C TYR A 123 7.13 9.25 -10.24
N ASP A 124 6.76 10.18 -11.11
CA ASP A 124 6.52 9.90 -12.53
C ASP A 124 7.77 9.33 -13.20
N GLY A 125 7.64 8.15 -13.81
CA GLY A 125 8.75 7.44 -14.46
C GLY A 125 9.57 6.55 -13.53
N MET A 126 9.22 6.43 -12.24
CA MET A 126 9.86 5.47 -11.34
C MET A 126 9.71 4.03 -11.84
N THR A 127 10.79 3.25 -11.75
CA THR A 127 10.77 1.80 -11.92
C THR A 127 11.08 1.13 -10.59
N LEU A 128 10.23 0.18 -10.18
CA LEU A 128 10.41 -0.64 -8.98
C LEU A 128 10.86 -2.05 -9.38
N TYR A 129 11.85 -2.58 -8.67
CA TYR A 129 12.38 -3.94 -8.88
C TYR A 129 12.07 -4.78 -7.65
N CYS A 130 10.87 -5.36 -7.63
CA CYS A 130 10.37 -6.21 -6.56
C CYS A 130 10.29 -7.67 -6.99
#